data_AF-A0A9J8A5G8-F1
#
_entry.id   AF-A0A9J8A5G8-F1
#
_cell.length_a   1.000
_cell.length_b   1.000
_cell.length_c   1.000
_cell.angle_alpha   90.00
_cell.angle_beta   90.00
_cell.angle_gamma   90.00
#
_symmetry.space_group_name_H-M   'P 1'
#
loop_
_entity.id
_entity.type
_entity.pdbx_description
1 polymer ?
#
loop_
_entity_poly.entity_id
_entity_poly.type
_entity_poly.pdbx_seq_one_letter_code
_entity_poly.pdbx_strand_id
1 'polypeptide(L)'
;MWGRFTKSGLQLESVLQEPLHTDVCKTWVSAEHSLCQATLEQQTASEASRFKKDWTAAEKRGEAHNPRCLRSSVKFPQSVMVWGAMSSAGVGPLCFLRSKVNAAVYQEVLEHFMLPAADQLYGDADFIFQQDLAPAHSAKATSTWFKDHGIPVLNWPANSPDLKPIENLWGIVKRKMRYARPKNAEELKATIRATWALITPEQCHRLIDSMPRRIAAVIQAKGAPTKY
;
A
#
# COMPACT_ATOMS: atom_id res chain seq x y z
N MET A 1 -6.73 0.80 -2.46
CA MET A 1 -5.59 1.12 -3.37
C MET A 1 -4.37 0.28 -3.02
N TRP A 2 -3.43 0.10 -3.96
CA TRP A 2 -2.33 -0.86 -3.86
C TRP A 2 -1.12 -0.35 -3.07
N GLY A 3 -0.44 -1.25 -2.37
CA GLY A 3 0.90 -1.09 -1.84
C GLY A 3 1.75 -2.33 -2.12
N ARG A 4 3.01 -2.15 -2.54
CA ARG A 4 4.00 -3.23 -2.71
C ARG A 4 5.19 -2.98 -1.79
N PHE A 5 5.50 -3.97 -0.95
CA PHE A 5 6.62 -3.93 0.00
C PHE A 5 7.72 -4.91 -0.42
N THR A 6 9.00 -4.50 -0.29
CA THR A 6 10.18 -5.32 -0.64
C THR A 6 11.25 -5.26 0.46
N LYS A 7 12.15 -6.24 0.48
CA LYS A 7 13.02 -6.58 1.64
C LYS A 7 14.32 -5.76 1.79
N SER A 8 14.75 -4.94 0.83
CA SER A 8 16.16 -4.50 0.72
C SER A 8 16.44 -3.01 0.99
N GLY A 9 17.20 -2.69 2.05
CA GLY A 9 17.87 -1.38 2.26
C GLY A 9 18.33 -1.08 3.69
N LEU A 10 19.62 -1.30 4.01
CA LEU A 10 20.25 -1.14 5.35
C LEU A 10 20.85 0.30 5.53
N GLN A 11 21.61 0.73 6.56
CA GLN A 11 22.45 0.08 7.61
C GLN A 11 22.32 0.73 9.03
N LEU A 12 23.45 0.98 9.71
CA LEU A 12 23.71 1.35 11.12
C LEU A 12 23.70 2.89 11.37
N GLU A 13 23.81 3.49 12.57
CA GLU A 13 24.36 3.10 13.91
C GLU A 13 23.51 3.55 15.14
N SER A 14 23.93 3.07 16.35
CA SER A 14 23.65 3.47 17.76
C SER A 14 22.41 4.34 18.13
N VAL A 15 21.45 3.84 18.93
CA VAL A 15 21.42 3.78 20.43
C VAL A 15 21.29 5.15 21.13
N LEU A 16 20.11 5.38 21.74
CA LEU A 16 19.90 5.66 23.17
C LEU A 16 18.41 5.40 23.53
N GLN A 17 18.09 5.28 24.82
CA GLN A 17 16.96 4.48 25.35
C GLN A 17 16.20 5.21 26.47
N GLU A 18 15.06 4.65 26.91
CA GLU A 18 14.28 4.99 28.13
C GLU A 18 13.28 6.20 28.05
N PRO A 19 12.24 6.33 28.93
CA PRO A 19 11.01 5.53 28.83
C PRO A 19 9.70 6.31 29.17
N LEU A 20 8.65 5.55 29.55
CA LEU A 20 7.33 5.91 30.14
C LEU A 20 6.18 6.04 29.11
N HIS A 21 5.19 5.13 29.00
CA HIS A 21 4.28 4.46 29.96
C HIS A 21 3.03 5.30 30.28
N THR A 22 1.91 4.99 29.61
CA THR A 22 0.54 4.98 30.17
C THR A 22 -0.39 4.14 29.27
N ASP A 23 -1.22 3.30 29.89
CA ASP A 23 -2.25 2.45 29.26
C ASP A 23 -3.29 3.22 28.44
N VAL A 24 -3.61 2.74 27.22
CA VAL A 24 -4.94 2.93 26.60
C VAL A 24 -5.31 1.71 25.71
N CYS A 25 -6.57 1.30 25.78
CA CYS A 25 -7.31 0.39 24.88
C CYS A 25 -6.83 -1.07 24.72
N LYS A 26 -7.39 -1.91 25.58
CA LYS A 26 -7.83 -3.28 25.22
C LYS A 26 -8.92 -3.23 24.12
N THR A 27 -9.22 -4.41 23.57
CA THR A 27 -10.34 -4.75 22.65
C THR A 27 -10.32 -4.16 21.23
N TRP A 28 -9.46 -4.73 20.37
CA TRP A 28 -9.80 -5.14 18.99
C TRP A 28 -9.00 -6.41 18.62
N VAL A 29 -9.25 -7.51 19.34
CA VAL A 29 -8.73 -8.86 19.04
C VAL A 29 -9.81 -9.90 19.37
N SER A 30 -10.72 -10.16 18.42
CA SER A 30 -11.42 -11.45 18.27
C SER A 30 -12.17 -11.46 16.93
N ALA A 31 -12.30 -12.65 16.32
CA ALA A 31 -12.60 -12.87 14.90
C ALA A 31 -11.53 -12.25 13.95
N GLU A 32 -10.98 -12.93 12.95
CA GLU A 32 -11.42 -14.16 12.27
C GLU A 32 -10.23 -15.13 12.13
N HIS A 33 -10.36 -16.37 12.63
CA HIS A 33 -9.28 -17.36 12.59
C HIS A 33 -9.73 -18.78 12.15
N SER A 34 -10.84 -18.89 11.40
CA SER A 34 -11.44 -20.18 11.04
C SER A 34 -11.83 -20.39 9.57
N LEU A 35 -11.55 -19.45 8.64
CA LEU A 35 -11.95 -19.55 7.23
C LEU A 35 -10.80 -19.38 6.22
N CYS A 36 -9.59 -19.87 6.52
CA CYS A 36 -8.45 -19.79 5.58
C CYS A 36 -7.53 -21.02 5.53
N GLN A 37 -8.03 -22.22 5.88
CA GLN A 37 -7.28 -23.48 5.70
C GLN A 37 -7.83 -24.41 4.60
N ALA A 38 -9.04 -24.20 4.08
CA ALA A 38 -9.68 -25.09 3.11
C ALA A 38 -9.38 -24.74 1.63
N THR A 39 -8.11 -24.57 1.27
CA THR A 39 -7.62 -24.68 -0.14
C THR A 39 -6.09 -24.73 -0.15
N LEU A 40 -5.56 -25.84 0.36
CA LEU A 40 -4.13 -26.14 0.41
C LEU A 40 -3.90 -27.53 -0.15
N GLU A 41 -3.97 -27.69 -1.47
CA GLU A 41 -3.40 -28.84 -2.19
C GLU A 41 -3.29 -28.55 -3.69
N GLN A 42 -2.38 -29.26 -4.36
CA GLN A 42 -2.12 -29.26 -5.82
C GLN A 42 -1.43 -28.01 -6.43
N GLN A 43 -0.09 -28.00 -6.39
CA GLN A 43 0.79 -28.36 -7.54
C GLN A 43 2.16 -27.65 -7.51
N THR A 44 3.18 -28.37 -7.98
CA THR A 44 4.61 -28.09 -7.80
C THR A 44 5.34 -27.83 -9.12
N ALA A 45 6.38 -26.96 -9.10
CA ALA A 45 7.45 -26.83 -10.10
C ALA A 45 7.02 -26.48 -11.54
N SER A 46 7.77 -25.74 -12.36
CA SER A 46 9.22 -25.73 -12.55
C SER A 46 9.74 -24.40 -13.13
N GLU A 47 11.07 -24.28 -13.23
CA GLU A 47 11.85 -23.58 -14.28
C GLU A 47 11.59 -22.10 -14.64
N ALA A 48 12.52 -21.35 -15.21
CA ALA A 48 13.98 -21.26 -15.22
C ALA A 48 14.30 -20.11 -16.19
N SER A 49 15.22 -19.21 -15.82
CA SER A 49 16.00 -18.34 -16.72
C SER A 49 15.33 -17.69 -17.96
N ARG A 50 15.13 -16.36 -17.89
CA ARG A 50 15.48 -15.49 -19.03
C ARG A 50 16.03 -14.15 -18.54
N PHE A 51 17.21 -13.77 -19.01
CA PHE A 51 17.85 -12.50 -18.66
C PHE A 51 17.15 -11.33 -19.36
N LYS A 52 16.96 -10.22 -18.63
CA LYS A 52 16.88 -8.87 -19.20
C LYS A 52 17.75 -7.94 -18.36
N LYS A 53 18.65 -7.19 -19.02
CA LYS A 53 19.39 -6.08 -18.41
C LYS A 53 18.63 -4.81 -18.73
N ASP A 54 17.98 -4.21 -17.74
CA ASP A 54 17.45 -2.86 -17.87
C ASP A 54 18.53 -1.87 -17.39
N TRP A 55 18.96 -1.00 -18.29
CA TRP A 55 19.96 0.03 -18.01
C TRP A 55 19.29 1.31 -17.48
N THR A 56 19.92 1.96 -16.51
CA THR A 56 19.72 3.40 -16.25
C THR A 56 21.08 4.08 -16.33
N ALA A 57 21.23 5.00 -17.27
CA ALA A 57 22.53 5.54 -17.64
C ALA A 57 22.96 6.75 -16.81
N ALA A 58 24.15 6.66 -16.21
CA ALA A 58 25.03 7.78 -15.88
C ALA A 58 26.47 7.25 -15.63
N GLU A 59 27.02 6.51 -16.60
CA GLU A 59 28.31 5.85 -16.45
C GLU A 59 29.48 6.83 -16.62
N LYS A 60 30.06 7.29 -15.50
CA LYS A 60 31.40 7.90 -15.50
C LYS A 60 32.43 6.78 -15.58
N ARG A 61 33.29 6.81 -16.61
CA ARG A 61 34.38 5.86 -16.82
C ARG A 61 35.31 5.83 -15.59
N GLY A 62 35.39 4.68 -14.90
CA GLY A 62 36.42 4.40 -13.88
C GLY A 62 35.93 3.76 -12.58
N GLU A 63 34.66 3.94 -12.17
CA GLU A 63 34.22 3.61 -10.79
C GLU A 63 33.42 2.29 -10.65
N ALA A 64 33.50 1.39 -11.62
CA ALA A 64 32.67 0.17 -11.70
C ALA A 64 32.76 -0.81 -10.50
N HIS A 65 33.75 -0.64 -9.61
CA HIS A 65 33.99 -1.49 -8.44
C HIS A 65 34.00 -0.74 -7.09
N ASN A 66 33.41 0.45 -6.99
CA ASN A 66 33.28 1.12 -5.69
C ASN A 66 32.20 0.43 -4.83
N PRO A 67 32.53 -0.21 -3.68
CA PRO A 67 31.53 -0.87 -2.84
C PRO A 67 30.51 0.09 -2.23
N ARG A 68 30.78 1.40 -2.17
CA ARG A 68 29.76 2.43 -1.80
C ARG A 68 28.66 2.59 -2.85
N CYS A 69 28.92 2.19 -4.10
CA CYS A 69 27.96 2.24 -5.21
C CYS A 69 27.20 0.90 -5.38
N LEU A 70 27.63 -0.17 -4.72
CA LEU A 70 27.01 -1.50 -4.81
C LEU A 70 25.86 -1.64 -3.80
N ARG A 71 24.65 -1.26 -4.23
CA ARG A 71 23.43 -1.54 -3.46
C ARG A 71 23.04 -3.01 -3.61
N SER A 72 23.34 -3.84 -2.61
CA SER A 72 23.00 -5.26 -2.64
C SER A 72 21.47 -5.46 -2.76
N SER A 73 21.06 -6.12 -3.84
CA SER A 73 19.68 -6.52 -4.08
C SER A 73 19.62 -8.02 -4.33
N VAL A 74 18.67 -8.69 -3.68
CA VAL A 74 18.34 -10.09 -3.98
C VAL A 74 17.47 -10.12 -5.23
N LYS A 75 17.72 -11.05 -6.16
CA LYS A 75 16.98 -11.15 -7.45
C LYS A 75 15.46 -11.22 -7.28
N PHE A 76 14.99 -11.81 -6.18
CA PHE A 76 13.59 -11.86 -5.80
C PHE A 76 13.47 -11.49 -4.32
N PRO A 77 13.33 -10.19 -3.97
CA PRO A 77 13.00 -9.83 -2.60
C PRO A 77 11.60 -10.37 -2.33
N GLN A 78 11.46 -11.17 -1.27
CA GLN A 78 10.15 -11.63 -0.82
C GLN A 78 9.27 -10.39 -0.61
N SER A 79 8.17 -10.34 -1.35
CA SER A 79 7.30 -9.18 -1.46
C SER A 79 5.86 -9.63 -1.33
N VAL A 80 5.04 -8.75 -0.77
CA VAL A 80 3.60 -8.97 -0.60
C VAL A 80 2.86 -7.85 -1.31
N MET A 81 1.78 -8.21 -1.99
CA MET A 81 0.84 -7.26 -2.57
C MET A 81 -0.26 -7.02 -1.54
N VAL A 82 -0.51 -5.75 -1.24
CA VAL A 82 -1.45 -5.34 -0.20
C VAL A 82 -2.44 -4.34 -0.81
N TRP A 83 -3.71 -4.52 -0.52
CA TRP A 83 -4.72 -3.46 -0.67
C TRP A 83 -4.92 -2.80 0.69
N GLY A 84 -5.05 -1.48 0.70
CA GLY A 84 -5.52 -0.73 1.86
C GLY A 84 -6.45 0.41 1.46
N ALA A 85 -7.25 0.87 2.40
CA ALA A 85 -8.07 2.08 2.31
C ALA A 85 -7.73 3.05 3.45
N MET A 86 -8.04 4.33 3.29
CA MET A 86 -7.94 5.33 4.36
C MET A 86 -8.98 6.44 4.13
N SER A 87 -9.37 7.12 5.19
CA SER A 87 -10.21 8.31 5.17
C SER A 87 -9.57 9.42 6.04
N SER A 88 -10.25 10.54 6.24
CA SER A 88 -9.83 11.54 7.25
C SER A 88 -9.91 10.97 8.68
N ALA A 89 -10.84 10.05 8.93
CA ALA A 89 -11.06 9.43 10.25
C ALA A 89 -10.01 8.38 10.65
N GLY A 90 -9.23 7.87 9.69
CA GLY A 90 -8.17 6.89 10.00
C GLY A 90 -7.84 5.96 8.85
N VAL A 91 -7.31 4.80 9.21
CA VAL A 91 -7.01 3.72 8.27
C VAL A 91 -8.18 2.73 8.19
N GLY A 92 -8.50 2.30 6.98
CA GLY A 92 -9.43 1.21 6.73
C GLY A 92 -8.74 -0.17 6.75
N PRO A 93 -9.42 -1.24 6.29
CA PRO A 93 -8.87 -2.58 6.32
C PRO A 93 -7.67 -2.78 5.39
N LEU A 94 -6.89 -3.83 5.70
CA LEU A 94 -5.82 -4.35 4.85
C LEU A 94 -6.16 -5.74 4.33
N CYS A 95 -6.11 -5.92 3.02
CA CYS A 95 -6.20 -7.22 2.37
C CYS A 95 -4.84 -7.62 1.76
N PHE A 96 -4.37 -8.83 2.06
CA PHE A 96 -3.12 -9.37 1.52
C PHE A 96 -3.41 -10.34 0.37
N LEU A 97 -2.89 -10.01 -0.81
CA LEU A 97 -3.22 -10.72 -2.03
C LEU A 97 -2.18 -11.78 -2.37
N ARG A 98 -2.66 -12.95 -2.79
CA ARG A 98 -1.84 -14.10 -3.19
C ARG A 98 -1.43 -14.06 -4.67
N SER A 99 -2.19 -13.36 -5.52
CA SER A 99 -2.08 -13.43 -6.98
C SER A 99 -2.09 -12.03 -7.64
N LYS A 100 -1.92 -12.00 -8.97
CA LYS A 100 -2.06 -10.77 -9.77
C LYS A 100 -3.53 -10.35 -9.80
N VAL A 101 -3.80 -9.10 -9.41
CA VAL A 101 -5.17 -8.56 -9.43
C VAL A 101 -5.68 -8.38 -10.86
N ASN A 102 -6.88 -8.91 -11.10
CA ASN A 102 -7.74 -8.62 -12.25
C ASN A 102 -9.03 -7.94 -11.74
N ALA A 103 -9.98 -7.65 -12.62
CA ALA A 103 -11.24 -7.00 -12.23
C ALA A 103 -12.06 -7.81 -11.20
N ALA A 104 -12.13 -9.13 -11.34
CA ALA A 104 -12.89 -10.00 -10.43
C ALA A 104 -12.29 -10.02 -9.01
N VAL A 105 -10.98 -10.29 -8.90
CA VAL A 105 -10.25 -10.22 -7.61
C VAL A 105 -10.35 -8.83 -6.98
N TYR A 106 -10.44 -7.76 -7.79
CA TYR A 106 -10.65 -6.43 -7.25
C TYR A 106 -12.08 -6.24 -6.72
N GLN A 107 -13.10 -6.76 -7.40
CA GLN A 107 -14.48 -6.74 -6.92
C GLN A 107 -14.64 -7.52 -5.62
N GLU A 108 -14.04 -8.72 -5.50
CA GLU A 108 -13.99 -9.48 -4.24
C GLU A 108 -13.37 -8.66 -3.08
N VAL A 109 -12.33 -7.86 -3.36
CA VAL A 109 -11.72 -6.96 -2.37
C VAL A 109 -12.65 -5.80 -2.00
N LEU A 110 -13.40 -5.26 -2.96
CA LEU A 110 -14.38 -4.22 -2.68
C LEU A 110 -15.55 -4.78 -1.84
N GLU A 111 -16.08 -5.93 -2.24
CA GLU A 111 -17.18 -6.65 -1.59
C GLU A 111 -16.87 -6.98 -0.12
N HIS A 112 -15.72 -7.59 0.15
CA HIS A 112 -15.41 -8.15 1.46
C HIS A 112 -14.60 -7.23 2.38
N PHE A 113 -14.03 -6.13 1.86
CA PHE A 113 -13.23 -5.19 2.67
C PHE A 113 -13.64 -3.73 2.52
N MET A 114 -14.08 -3.28 1.35
CA MET A 114 -14.44 -1.87 1.15
C MET A 114 -15.86 -1.58 1.66
N LEU A 115 -16.85 -2.38 1.25
CA LEU A 115 -18.24 -2.21 1.68
C LEU A 115 -18.42 -2.28 3.20
N PRO A 116 -17.94 -3.31 3.94
CA PRO A 116 -18.16 -3.38 5.39
C PRO A 116 -17.46 -2.24 6.15
N ALA A 117 -16.32 -1.76 5.64
CA ALA A 117 -15.61 -0.63 6.24
C ALA A 117 -16.27 0.71 5.92
N ALA A 118 -16.90 0.86 4.75
CA ALA A 118 -17.68 2.05 4.43
C ALA A 118 -18.93 2.13 5.32
N ASP A 119 -19.68 1.04 5.44
CA ASP A 119 -20.81 0.90 6.34
C ASP A 119 -20.43 1.20 7.81
N GLN A 120 -19.34 0.61 8.31
CA GLN A 120 -18.87 0.88 9.67
C GLN A 120 -18.42 2.34 9.91
N LEU A 121 -17.85 3.01 8.91
CA LEU A 121 -17.29 4.37 9.05
C LEU A 121 -18.28 5.50 8.76
N TYR A 122 -19.26 5.27 7.89
CA TYR A 122 -20.17 6.29 7.39
C TYR A 122 -21.65 5.95 7.65
N GLY A 123 -22.01 4.66 7.77
CA GLY A 123 -23.40 4.21 7.82
C GLY A 123 -24.18 4.74 6.62
N ASP A 124 -25.31 5.40 6.88
CA ASP A 124 -26.15 6.04 5.87
C ASP A 124 -25.57 7.34 5.27
N ALA A 125 -24.37 7.78 5.69
CA ALA A 125 -23.78 9.03 5.20
C ALA A 125 -23.08 8.88 3.84
N ASP A 126 -23.29 9.85 2.95
CA ASP A 126 -22.65 9.90 1.63
C ASP A 126 -21.11 9.90 1.72
N PHE A 127 -20.47 9.06 0.90
CA PHE A 127 -19.02 9.07 0.68
C PHE A 127 -18.70 8.96 -0.81
N ILE A 128 -17.52 9.45 -1.21
CA ILE A 128 -17.01 9.29 -2.59
C ILE A 128 -15.77 8.40 -2.55
N PHE A 129 -15.78 7.31 -3.31
CA PHE A 129 -14.66 6.38 -3.38
C PHE A 129 -13.57 6.89 -4.33
N GLN A 130 -12.32 6.95 -3.86
CA GLN A 130 -11.17 7.32 -4.70
C GLN A 130 -10.31 6.09 -5.01
N GLN A 131 -10.06 5.87 -6.30
CA GLN A 131 -9.15 4.85 -6.81
C GLN A 131 -8.27 5.44 -7.92
N ASP A 132 -7.23 4.72 -8.33
CA ASP A 132 -6.40 5.08 -9.47
C ASP A 132 -6.76 4.27 -10.73
N LEU A 133 -6.20 4.66 -11.87
CA LEU A 133 -6.51 4.06 -13.18
C LEU A 133 -5.71 2.77 -13.45
N ALA A 134 -5.51 1.92 -12.44
CA ALA A 134 -4.94 0.59 -12.65
C ALA A 134 -5.91 -0.26 -13.53
N PRO A 135 -5.42 -1.17 -14.39
CA PRO A 135 -6.29 -1.88 -15.34
C PRO A 135 -7.47 -2.66 -14.73
N ALA A 136 -7.35 -3.11 -13.48
CA ALA A 136 -8.45 -3.76 -12.75
C ALA A 136 -9.50 -2.76 -12.24
N HIS A 137 -9.11 -1.52 -11.94
CA HIS A 137 -9.99 -0.45 -11.46
C HIS A 137 -10.77 0.21 -12.60
N SER A 138 -10.11 0.43 -13.75
CA SER A 138 -10.69 1.02 -14.95
C SER A 138 -11.39 0.01 -15.87
N ALA A 139 -11.49 -1.26 -15.47
CA ALA A 139 -12.18 -2.28 -16.24
C ALA A 139 -13.69 -2.02 -16.27
N LYS A 140 -14.34 -2.23 -17.43
CA LYS A 140 -15.80 -2.06 -17.59
C LYS A 140 -16.61 -2.80 -16.52
N ALA A 141 -16.22 -4.04 -16.19
CA ALA A 141 -16.87 -4.84 -15.14
C ALA A 141 -16.82 -4.14 -13.76
N THR A 142 -15.68 -3.54 -13.40
CA THR A 142 -15.52 -2.80 -12.14
C THR A 142 -16.35 -1.51 -12.15
N SER A 143 -16.36 -0.78 -13.27
CA SER A 143 -17.22 0.40 -13.44
C SER A 143 -18.71 0.07 -13.42
N THR A 144 -19.11 -1.14 -13.80
CA THR A 144 -20.47 -1.66 -13.62
C THR A 144 -20.72 -1.99 -12.15
N TRP A 145 -19.84 -2.75 -11.49
CA TRP A 145 -19.96 -3.10 -10.07
C TRP A 145 -20.18 -1.85 -9.19
N PHE A 146 -19.42 -0.76 -9.38
CA PHE A 146 -19.63 0.48 -8.62
C PHE A 146 -21.01 1.13 -8.86
N LYS A 147 -21.56 1.04 -10.07
CA LYS A 147 -22.89 1.57 -10.39
C LYS A 147 -24.00 0.72 -9.78
N ASP A 148 -23.86 -0.59 -9.84
CA ASP A 148 -24.85 -1.55 -9.32
C ASP A 148 -24.96 -1.44 -7.79
N HIS A 149 -23.88 -1.06 -7.11
CA HIS A 149 -23.85 -0.75 -5.67
C HIS A 149 -24.15 0.72 -5.33
N GLY A 150 -24.43 1.58 -6.32
CA GLY A 150 -24.75 3.00 -6.09
C GLY A 150 -23.59 3.88 -5.60
N ILE A 151 -22.34 3.40 -5.66
CA ILE A 151 -21.17 4.06 -5.06
C ILE A 151 -20.57 5.08 -6.03
N PRO A 152 -20.53 6.39 -5.69
CA PRO A 152 -19.91 7.38 -6.55
C PRO A 152 -18.38 7.26 -6.48
N VAL A 153 -17.74 7.14 -7.66
CA VAL A 153 -16.29 7.09 -7.80
C VAL A 153 -15.75 8.45 -8.25
N LEU A 154 -14.75 8.96 -7.55
CA LEU A 154 -14.11 10.23 -7.89
C LEU A 154 -13.43 10.14 -9.26
N ASN A 155 -13.81 11.03 -10.19
CA ASN A 155 -13.14 11.13 -11.48
C ASN A 155 -11.69 11.60 -11.27
N TRP A 156 -10.72 10.79 -11.72
CA TRP A 156 -9.31 10.95 -11.36
C TRP A 156 -8.42 11.16 -12.59
N PRO A 157 -7.54 12.18 -12.61
CA PRO A 157 -6.62 12.38 -13.71
C PRO A 157 -5.60 11.24 -13.80
N ALA A 158 -5.30 10.81 -15.03
CA ALA A 158 -4.25 9.84 -15.29
C ALA A 158 -2.88 10.36 -14.82
N ASN A 159 -2.00 9.45 -14.41
CA ASN A 159 -0.59 9.73 -14.09
C ASN A 159 -0.34 10.85 -13.05
N SER A 160 -1.26 11.04 -12.09
CA SER A 160 -1.11 11.99 -10.99
C SER A 160 -0.82 11.28 -9.65
N PRO A 161 0.42 10.81 -9.38
CA PRO A 161 0.77 10.17 -8.09
C PRO A 161 0.79 11.17 -6.93
N ASP A 162 1.22 12.41 -7.19
CA ASP A 162 1.26 13.56 -6.29
C ASP A 162 -0.08 13.82 -5.57
N LEU A 163 -1.17 13.47 -6.24
CA LEU A 163 -2.53 13.65 -5.77
C LEU A 163 -3.05 12.47 -4.94
N LYS A 164 -2.30 11.37 -4.73
CA LYS A 164 -2.79 10.18 -4.01
C LYS A 164 -2.33 10.18 -2.52
N PRO A 165 -3.16 10.58 -1.53
CA PRO A 165 -2.80 10.56 -0.11
C PRO A 165 -2.24 9.22 0.38
N ILE A 166 -2.80 8.12 -0.12
CA ILE A 166 -2.44 6.77 0.34
C ILE A 166 -1.01 6.37 -0.05
N GLU A 167 -0.43 6.95 -1.10
CA GLU A 167 0.97 6.69 -1.46
C GLU A 167 1.92 7.29 -0.42
N ASN A 168 1.58 8.46 0.12
CA ASN A 168 2.31 9.05 1.24
C ASN A 168 2.05 8.27 2.53
N LEU A 169 0.85 7.72 2.74
CA LEU A 169 0.57 6.81 3.87
C LEU A 169 1.44 5.54 3.79
N TRP A 170 1.52 4.89 2.62
CA TRP A 170 2.47 3.80 2.40
C TRP A 170 3.93 4.27 2.64
N GLY A 171 4.25 5.52 2.32
CA GLY A 171 5.52 6.16 2.68
C GLY A 171 5.74 6.33 4.21
N ILE A 172 4.69 6.54 5.00
CA ILE A 172 4.76 6.52 6.49
C ILE A 172 5.01 5.08 6.96
N VAL A 173 4.23 4.12 6.47
CA VAL A 173 4.36 2.68 6.83
C VAL A 173 5.76 2.17 6.52
N LYS A 174 6.27 2.40 5.30
CA LYS A 174 7.65 2.05 4.90
C LYS A 174 8.72 2.68 5.80
N ARG A 175 8.52 3.92 6.27
CA ARG A 175 9.46 4.58 7.21
C ARG A 175 9.41 3.98 8.62
N LYS A 176 8.21 3.72 9.16
CA LYS A 176 8.05 3.04 10.47
C LYS A 176 8.67 1.64 10.45
N MET A 177 8.52 0.91 9.34
CA MET A 177 9.10 -0.43 9.15
C MET A 177 10.61 -0.47 8.89
N ARG A 178 11.31 0.67 8.77
CA ARG A 178 12.72 0.75 8.30
C ARG A 178 13.68 -0.21 9.02
N TYR A 179 13.42 -0.49 10.30
CA TYR A 179 14.29 -1.31 11.16
C TYR A 179 13.73 -2.71 11.48
N ALA A 180 12.52 -3.05 11.05
CA ALA A 180 11.81 -4.25 11.50
C ALA A 180 12.37 -5.59 10.96
N ARG A 181 13.21 -5.54 9.91
CA ARG A 181 13.96 -6.68 9.31
C ARG A 181 13.19 -8.04 9.26
N PRO A 182 11.96 -8.11 8.70
CA PRO A 182 11.22 -9.37 8.61
C PRO A 182 11.98 -10.40 7.76
N LYS A 183 12.07 -11.64 8.27
CA LYS A 183 12.84 -12.73 7.68
C LYS A 183 12.07 -13.43 6.56
N ASN A 184 10.77 -13.63 6.74
CA ASN A 184 9.87 -14.34 5.81
C ASN A 184 8.61 -13.50 5.47
N ALA A 185 7.73 -14.03 4.60
CA ALA A 185 6.50 -13.36 4.17
C ALA A 185 5.48 -13.15 5.29
N GLU A 186 5.34 -14.09 6.24
CA GLU A 186 4.37 -13.97 7.33
C GLU A 186 4.84 -12.93 8.36
N GLU A 187 6.13 -12.91 8.70
CA GLU A 187 6.74 -11.82 9.47
C GLU A 187 6.55 -10.47 8.78
N LEU A 188 6.68 -10.40 7.44
CA LEU A 188 6.45 -9.17 6.67
C LEU A 188 4.97 -8.73 6.74
N LYS A 189 4.01 -9.66 6.57
CA LYS A 189 2.58 -9.37 6.71
C LYS A 189 2.24 -8.90 8.13
N ALA A 190 2.73 -9.59 9.16
CA ALA A 190 2.51 -9.25 10.56
C ALA A 190 3.08 -7.85 10.88
N THR A 191 4.30 -7.56 10.40
CA THR A 191 4.93 -6.23 10.55
C THR A 191 4.10 -5.13 9.87
N ILE A 192 3.57 -5.39 8.67
CA ILE A 192 2.70 -4.43 7.96
C ILE A 192 1.41 -4.21 8.75
N ARG A 193 0.73 -5.27 9.22
CA ARG A 193 -0.49 -5.17 10.04
C ARG A 193 -0.24 -4.35 11.32
N ALA A 194 0.81 -4.68 12.07
CA ALA A 194 1.16 -3.95 13.29
C ALA A 194 1.50 -2.49 13.01
N THR A 195 2.26 -2.20 11.95
CA THR A 195 2.61 -0.82 11.58
C THR A 195 1.40 -0.01 11.12
N TRP A 196 0.46 -0.65 10.42
CA TRP A 196 -0.78 -0.05 9.95
C TRP A 196 -1.72 0.31 11.11
N ALA A 197 -1.87 -0.58 12.10
CA ALA A 197 -2.61 -0.30 13.32
C ALA A 197 -1.99 0.84 14.16
N LEU A 198 -0.69 1.11 14.00
CA LEU A 198 0.01 2.25 14.62
C LEU A 198 -0.10 3.56 13.81
N ILE A 199 -0.93 3.64 12.77
CA ILE A 199 -1.23 4.90 12.07
C ILE A 199 -2.36 5.60 12.80
N THR A 200 -2.11 6.82 13.29
CA THR A 200 -3.13 7.59 14.01
C THR A 200 -4.07 8.32 13.05
N PRO A 201 -5.34 8.56 13.44
CA PRO A 201 -6.27 9.39 12.66
C PRO A 201 -5.68 10.72 12.21
N GLU A 202 -4.90 11.40 13.06
CA GLU A 202 -4.27 12.69 12.76
C GLU A 202 -3.19 12.60 11.67
N GLN A 203 -2.60 11.42 11.44
CA GLN A 203 -1.73 11.18 10.29
C GLN A 203 -2.54 11.09 9.00
N CYS A 204 -3.68 10.40 9.02
CA CYS A 204 -4.59 10.30 7.87
C CYS A 204 -5.25 11.65 7.56
N HIS A 205 -5.82 12.33 8.56
CA HIS A 205 -6.43 13.65 8.43
C HIS A 205 -5.50 14.66 7.76
N ARG A 206 -4.23 14.80 8.22
CA ARG A 206 -3.25 15.71 7.60
C ARG A 206 -2.90 15.38 6.15
N LEU A 207 -3.03 14.11 5.74
CA LEU A 207 -2.84 13.74 4.34
C LEU A 207 -4.05 14.16 3.48
N ILE A 208 -5.27 13.99 3.97
CA ILE A 208 -6.50 14.43 3.29
C ILE A 208 -6.57 15.97 3.24
N ASP A 209 -6.35 16.66 4.36
CA ASP A 209 -6.32 18.13 4.47
C ASP A 209 -5.26 18.78 3.54
N SER A 210 -4.20 18.05 3.19
CA SER A 210 -3.21 18.55 2.23
C SER A 210 -3.72 18.61 0.77
N MET A 211 -4.85 17.98 0.44
CA MET A 211 -5.34 17.83 -0.94
C MET A 211 -5.62 19.14 -1.69
N PRO A 212 -6.33 20.15 -1.14
CA PRO A 212 -6.53 21.43 -1.83
C PRO A 212 -5.22 22.10 -2.23
N ARG A 213 -4.19 22.00 -1.38
CA ARG A 213 -2.85 22.55 -1.62
C ARG A 213 -2.07 21.79 -2.70
N ARG A 214 -2.28 20.48 -2.82
CA ARG A 214 -1.70 19.65 -3.89
C ARG A 214 -2.36 19.95 -5.24
N ILE A 215 -3.69 20.02 -5.25
CA ILE A 215 -4.48 20.35 -6.45
C ILE A 215 -4.07 21.74 -6.96
N ALA A 216 -3.96 22.73 -6.07
CA ALA A 216 -3.47 24.07 -6.43
C ALA A 216 -2.04 24.04 -7.02
N ALA A 217 -1.14 23.22 -6.46
CA ALA A 217 0.22 23.06 -7.00
C ALA A 217 0.23 22.42 -8.40
N VAL A 218 -0.60 21.40 -8.65
CA VAL A 218 -0.73 20.76 -9.97
C VAL A 218 -1.33 21.73 -11.00
N ILE A 219 -2.31 22.53 -10.61
CA ILE A 219 -2.90 23.58 -11.46
C ILE A 219 -1.84 24.65 -11.80
N GLN A 220 -1.09 25.13 -10.80
CA GLN A 220 0.00 26.10 -10.99
C GLN A 220 1.11 25.53 -11.90
N ALA A 221 1.43 24.25 -11.76
CA ALA A 221 2.37 23.52 -12.60
C ALA A 221 1.80 23.14 -13.99
N LYS A 222 0.55 23.52 -14.30
CA LYS A 222 -0.16 23.18 -15.55
C LYS A 222 -0.18 21.67 -15.85
N GLY A 223 -0.31 20.85 -14.81
CA GLY A 223 -0.30 19.39 -14.90
C GLY A 223 1.10 18.74 -14.88
N ALA A 224 2.18 19.52 -14.78
CA ALA A 224 3.52 18.96 -14.56
C ALA A 224 3.71 18.42 -13.12
N PRO A 225 4.68 17.52 -12.89
CA PRO A 225 4.96 16.98 -11.56
C PRO A 225 5.30 18.06 -10.52
N THR A 226 4.89 17.81 -9.29
CA THR A 226 5.06 18.70 -8.14
C THR A 226 5.98 18.04 -7.09
N LYS A 227 5.96 18.55 -5.85
CA LYS A 227 6.83 18.11 -4.75
C LYS A 227 6.23 17.03 -3.83
N TYR A 228 5.06 16.48 -4.17
CA TYR A 228 4.17 15.74 -3.25
C TYR A 228 4.18 14.21 -3.42
#